data_AF-A0AAV4YWU3-F1
#
_entry.id   AF-A0AAV4YWU3-F1
#
_cell.length_a   1.000
_cell.length_b   1.000
_cell.length_c   1.000
_cell.angle_alpha   90.00
_cell.angle_beta   90.00
_cell.angle_gamma   90.00
#
_symmetry.space_group_name_H-M   'P 1'
#
loop_
_entity.id
_entity.type
_entity.pdbx_description
1 polymer ?
#
loop_
_entity_poly.entity_id
_entity_poly.type
_entity_poly.pdbx_seq_one_letter_code
_entity_poly.pdbx_strand_id
1 'polypeptide(L)'
;MSNIKDIKNPAPFYTLKDAAKELNRALKVDYYDAKKLLNMALVYDLQLYIFVKGWHGQASYAEEMTDEWNEYADVNKHGGYTKLHFDMDATLEAIINARLNLFFDDGCLLEVQQELIKLLTINKKFIGDTSFSYFGNILDIQDSYIRNPKNYFLEVFKERPSSVLVNELRGSTLLSDAIASVTDVHIAWIELLWERPRLYHGSVIPRPVIDTTIEKEGEPAIYQAINRTDLLITHYQLSRIIEGSLKLRGRKVETIETLIEKQIQKPRGISPARERAKLAAKTLANYLWSQDRDNKIKIKEMAITVYAELSQTEHRIELPDQAISLKDWIKEVAPPYSREPGRTKEKYISSET
;
A
#
# COMPACT_ATOMS: atom_id res chain seq x y z
N MET A 1 -14.25 -21.82 33.54
CA MET A 1 -15.12 -20.66 33.79
C MET A 1 -14.32 -19.60 34.55
N SER A 2 -13.87 -18.56 33.85
CA SER A 2 -13.42 -17.29 34.43
C SER A 2 -13.90 -16.23 33.45
N ASN A 3 -15.08 -15.68 33.71
CA ASN A 3 -15.79 -14.79 32.80
C ASN A 3 -15.23 -13.37 32.94
N ILE A 4 -15.14 -12.64 31.83
CA ILE A 4 -14.82 -11.21 31.64
C ILE A 4 -15.62 -10.23 32.55
N LYS A 5 -16.57 -10.73 33.35
CA LYS A 5 -17.47 -9.98 34.24
C LYS A 5 -16.80 -9.33 35.46
N ASP A 6 -15.50 -9.55 35.69
CA ASP A 6 -14.87 -9.18 36.96
C ASP A 6 -14.26 -7.76 37.02
N ILE A 7 -14.09 -7.08 35.88
CA ILE A 7 -13.71 -5.65 35.92
C ILE A 7 -15.00 -4.83 36.05
N LYS A 8 -15.35 -4.47 37.29
CA LYS A 8 -16.45 -3.53 37.56
C LYS A 8 -16.09 -2.16 37.01
N ASN A 9 -16.95 -1.61 36.16
CA ASN A 9 -16.80 -0.29 35.52
C ASN A 9 -15.43 -0.13 34.83
N PRO A 10 -15.18 -0.92 33.77
CA PRO A 10 -13.91 -0.85 33.06
C PRO A 10 -13.67 0.54 32.49
N ALA A 11 -12.40 0.95 32.42
CA ALA A 11 -12.01 2.13 31.66
C ALA A 11 -12.05 1.79 30.16
N PRO A 12 -12.35 2.75 29.27
CA PRO A 12 -12.41 2.48 27.83
C PRO A 12 -11.05 2.06 27.28
N PHE A 13 -9.98 2.64 27.79
CA PHE A 13 -8.61 2.31 27.43
C PHE A 13 -7.69 2.52 28.62
N TYR A 14 -6.48 1.96 28.51
CA TYR A 14 -5.48 1.96 29.55
C TYR A 14 -4.12 2.31 28.96
N THR A 15 -3.27 2.99 29.74
CA THR A 15 -1.84 2.98 29.44
C THR A 15 -1.31 1.55 29.50
N LEU A 16 -0.23 1.23 28.78
CA LEU A 16 0.38 -0.11 28.89
C LEU A 16 0.77 -0.48 30.33
N LYS A 17 1.12 0.51 31.16
CA LYS A 17 1.44 0.29 32.57
C LYS A 17 0.21 -0.12 33.37
N ASP A 18 -0.91 0.55 33.18
CA ASP A 18 -2.14 0.24 33.92
C ASP A 18 -2.81 -1.03 33.40
N ALA A 19 -2.76 -1.26 32.09
CA ALA A 19 -3.16 -2.53 31.48
C ALA A 19 -2.43 -3.73 32.09
N ALA A 20 -1.11 -3.62 32.29
CA ALA A 20 -0.34 -4.70 32.91
C ALA A 20 -0.77 -4.98 34.36
N LYS A 21 -1.07 -3.94 35.15
CA LYS A 21 -1.61 -4.12 36.51
C LYS A 21 -2.96 -4.83 36.47
N GLU A 22 -3.83 -4.43 35.55
CA GLU A 22 -5.16 -5.01 35.37
C GLU A 22 -5.09 -6.48 34.96
N LEU A 23 -4.20 -6.84 34.03
CA LEU A 23 -3.97 -8.23 33.63
C LEU A 23 -3.46 -9.08 34.78
N ASN A 24 -2.46 -8.60 35.50
CA ASN A 24 -1.89 -9.30 36.66
C ASN A 24 -2.95 -9.53 37.75
N ARG A 25 -3.79 -8.52 38.00
CA ARG A 25 -4.94 -8.64 38.93
C ARG A 25 -5.96 -9.67 38.45
N ALA A 26 -6.40 -9.56 37.21
CA ALA A 26 -7.45 -10.42 36.65
C ALA A 26 -7.02 -11.89 36.54
N LEU A 27 -5.76 -12.13 36.15
CA LEU A 27 -5.20 -13.47 35.96
C LEU A 27 -4.53 -14.04 37.21
N LYS A 28 -4.42 -13.25 38.29
CA LYS A 28 -3.72 -13.61 39.55
C LYS A 28 -2.27 -14.04 39.31
N VAL A 29 -1.55 -13.25 38.50
CA VAL A 29 -0.13 -13.45 38.17
C VAL A 29 0.64 -12.14 38.37
N ASP A 30 1.96 -12.17 38.33
CA ASP A 30 2.85 -11.01 38.35
C ASP A 30 3.68 -10.88 37.05
N TYR A 31 3.27 -11.59 36.01
CA TYR A 31 4.03 -11.77 34.79
C TYR A 31 3.99 -10.55 33.87
N TYR A 32 2.86 -9.84 33.74
CA TYR A 32 2.71 -8.80 32.72
C TYR A 32 3.36 -7.47 33.14
N ASP A 33 4.02 -6.82 32.18
CA ASP A 33 4.53 -5.46 32.30
C ASP A 33 4.33 -4.71 30.97
N ALA A 34 4.54 -3.39 30.95
CA ALA A 34 4.36 -2.58 29.76
C ALA A 34 5.26 -3.02 28.58
N LYS A 35 6.47 -3.54 28.87
CA LYS A 35 7.41 -4.01 27.83
C LYS A 35 6.89 -5.30 27.19
N LYS A 36 6.33 -6.22 27.97
CA LYS A 36 5.72 -7.46 27.47
C LYS A 36 4.51 -7.17 26.61
N LEU A 37 3.63 -6.25 27.02
CA LEU A 37 2.50 -5.85 26.18
C LEU A 37 2.94 -5.22 24.86
N LEU A 38 3.97 -4.38 24.90
CA LEU A 38 4.55 -3.81 23.69
C LEU A 38 5.14 -4.89 22.76
N ASN A 39 5.87 -5.85 23.33
CA ASN A 39 6.41 -6.99 22.58
C ASN A 39 5.29 -7.89 22.02
N MET A 40 4.20 -8.06 22.76
CA MET A 40 3.03 -8.79 22.26
C MET A 40 2.44 -8.10 21.03
N ALA A 41 2.35 -6.76 21.01
CA ALA A 41 1.86 -6.02 19.84
C ALA A 41 2.72 -6.19 18.58
N LEU A 42 4.02 -6.50 18.73
CA LEU A 42 4.90 -6.82 17.61
C LEU A 42 4.62 -8.19 16.98
N VAL A 43 4.19 -9.16 17.79
CA VAL A 43 4.08 -10.58 17.40
C VAL A 43 2.64 -11.00 17.13
N TYR A 44 1.70 -10.48 17.92
CA TYR A 44 0.27 -10.79 17.86
C TYR A 44 -0.52 -9.64 17.27
N ASP A 45 -1.70 -9.94 16.74
CA ASP A 45 -2.69 -9.00 16.17
C ASP A 45 -3.34 -8.10 17.25
N LEU A 46 -2.53 -7.67 18.21
CA LEU A 46 -2.87 -6.74 19.27
C LEU A 46 -2.69 -5.32 18.76
N GLN A 47 -3.79 -4.56 18.72
CA GLN A 47 -3.78 -3.17 18.29
C GLN A 47 -3.47 -2.25 19.47
N LEU A 48 -2.59 -1.28 19.23
CA LEU A 48 -2.26 -0.20 20.16
C LEU A 48 -2.66 1.13 19.56
N TYR A 49 -2.89 2.11 20.42
CA TYR A 49 -3.42 3.41 20.04
C TYR A 49 -2.64 4.53 20.71
N ILE A 50 -2.76 5.75 20.19
CA ILE A 50 -2.50 6.98 20.94
C ILE A 50 -3.79 7.79 21.03
N PHE A 51 -3.88 8.67 22.04
CA PHE A 51 -4.96 9.64 22.10
C PHE A 51 -4.57 10.90 21.32
N VAL A 52 -5.45 11.33 20.41
CA VAL A 52 -5.23 12.51 19.56
C VAL A 52 -6.41 13.45 19.71
N LYS A 53 -6.12 14.74 19.94
CA LYS A 53 -7.10 15.81 19.97
C LYS A 53 -6.47 17.14 19.55
N GLY A 54 -7.22 17.99 18.86
CA GLY A 54 -6.78 19.34 18.45
C GLY A 54 -5.81 19.37 17.26
N TRP A 55 -5.58 18.22 16.62
CA TRP A 55 -4.74 18.13 15.42
C TRP A 55 -5.55 18.38 14.15
N HIS A 56 -4.89 18.90 13.14
CA HIS A 56 -5.31 18.78 11.77
C HIS A 56 -4.56 17.63 11.12
N GLY A 57 -5.23 16.87 10.27
CA GLY A 57 -4.57 15.81 9.52
C GLY A 57 -5.28 15.44 8.23
N GLN A 58 -4.62 14.53 7.52
CA GLN A 58 -5.04 14.02 6.23
C GLN A 58 -4.97 12.49 6.25
N ALA A 59 -5.90 11.85 5.55
CA ALA A 59 -5.88 10.41 5.36
C ALA A 59 -5.44 10.07 3.94
N SER A 60 -4.54 9.10 3.83
CA SER A 60 -4.31 8.35 2.59
C SER A 60 -5.23 7.14 2.60
N TYR A 61 -6.00 6.96 1.54
CA TYR A 61 -7.04 5.94 1.46
C TYR A 61 -7.11 5.31 0.07
N ALA A 62 -7.83 4.19 0.01
CA ALA A 62 -8.29 3.56 -1.21
C ALA A 62 -9.79 3.28 -1.06
N GLU A 63 -10.56 3.61 -2.09
CA GLU A 63 -11.99 3.40 -2.15
C GLU A 63 -12.36 2.22 -3.05
N GLU A 64 -13.46 1.55 -2.71
CA GLU A 64 -14.16 0.67 -3.63
C GLU A 64 -15.46 1.36 -4.06
N MET A 65 -15.77 1.27 -5.36
CA MET A 65 -16.94 1.89 -5.96
C MET A 65 -17.82 0.82 -6.61
N THR A 66 -19.10 1.13 -6.84
CA THR A 66 -20.01 0.20 -7.53
C THR A 66 -19.54 -0.11 -8.95
N ASP A 67 -19.92 -1.30 -9.46
CA ASP A 67 -19.56 -1.73 -10.82
C ASP A 67 -20.08 -0.76 -11.88
N GLU A 68 -21.27 -0.19 -11.69
CA GLU A 68 -21.84 0.80 -12.61
C GLU A 68 -21.00 2.09 -12.66
N TRP A 69 -20.48 2.52 -11.51
CA TRP A 69 -19.59 3.69 -11.45
C TRP A 69 -18.26 3.39 -12.12
N ASN A 70 -17.66 2.24 -11.82
CA ASN A 70 -16.39 1.83 -12.43
C ASN A 70 -16.50 1.73 -13.96
N GLU A 71 -17.64 1.24 -14.46
CA GLU A 71 -17.90 1.20 -15.89
C GLU A 71 -18.10 2.61 -16.49
N TYR A 72 -18.82 3.48 -15.79
CA TYR A 72 -19.08 4.86 -16.21
C TYR A 72 -17.80 5.72 -16.20
N ALA A 73 -16.97 5.57 -15.17
CA ALA A 73 -15.74 6.30 -14.95
C ALA A 73 -14.49 5.56 -15.48
N ASP A 74 -14.66 4.61 -16.41
CA ASP A 74 -13.52 3.90 -17.02
C ASP A 74 -12.62 4.87 -17.80
N VAL A 75 -11.42 5.10 -17.27
CA VAL A 75 -10.38 5.96 -17.84
C VAL A 75 -10.16 5.69 -19.33
N ASN A 76 -10.17 4.43 -19.77
CA ASN A 76 -9.95 4.09 -21.18
C ASN A 76 -11.13 4.48 -22.06
N LYS A 77 -12.37 4.34 -21.56
CA LYS A 77 -13.57 4.77 -22.29
C LYS A 77 -13.61 6.29 -22.49
N HIS A 78 -13.02 7.04 -21.55
CA HIS A 78 -12.86 8.49 -21.63
C HIS A 78 -11.59 8.95 -22.36
N GLY A 79 -10.74 8.03 -22.82
CA GLY A 79 -9.48 8.37 -23.48
C GLY A 79 -8.39 8.94 -22.55
N GLY A 80 -8.49 8.69 -21.24
CA GLY A 80 -7.58 9.18 -20.22
C GLY A 80 -8.31 9.76 -19.00
N TYR A 81 -7.54 10.31 -18.05
CA TYR A 81 -8.09 11.03 -16.91
C TYR A 81 -8.74 12.33 -17.37
N THR A 82 -9.98 12.52 -16.93
CA THR A 82 -10.81 13.68 -17.26
C THR A 82 -11.25 14.42 -16.01
N LYS A 83 -11.92 15.56 -16.18
CA LYS A 83 -12.50 16.33 -15.08
C LYS A 83 -13.36 15.49 -14.13
N LEU A 84 -14.11 14.51 -14.64
CA LEU A 84 -14.91 13.59 -13.82
C LEU A 84 -14.08 12.90 -12.72
N HIS A 85 -12.88 12.44 -13.08
CA HIS A 85 -12.00 11.70 -12.18
C HIS A 85 -11.41 12.65 -11.13
N PHE A 86 -10.95 13.83 -11.54
CA PHE A 86 -10.44 14.84 -10.61
C PHE A 86 -11.53 15.36 -9.67
N ASP A 87 -12.76 15.54 -10.16
CA ASP A 87 -13.90 15.97 -9.34
C ASP A 87 -14.30 14.88 -8.34
N MET A 88 -14.21 13.59 -8.73
CA MET A 88 -14.40 12.46 -7.82
C MET A 88 -13.33 12.45 -6.72
N ASP A 89 -12.05 12.48 -7.09
CA ASP A 89 -10.93 12.47 -6.14
C ASP A 89 -11.07 13.62 -5.14
N ALA A 90 -11.31 14.84 -5.62
CA ALA A 90 -11.51 16.02 -4.79
C ALA A 90 -12.76 15.89 -3.88
N THR A 91 -13.83 15.26 -4.35
CA THR A 91 -15.05 15.02 -3.56
C THR A 91 -14.77 14.07 -2.40
N LEU A 92 -14.14 12.93 -2.69
CA LEU A 92 -13.85 11.91 -1.69
C LEU A 92 -12.84 12.41 -0.66
N GLU A 93 -11.79 13.08 -1.13
CA GLU A 93 -10.75 13.64 -0.27
C GLU A 93 -11.32 14.68 0.70
N ALA A 94 -12.17 15.59 0.19
CA ALA A 94 -12.81 16.60 1.03
C ALA A 94 -13.67 15.96 2.13
N ILE A 95 -14.46 14.94 1.81
CA ILE A 95 -15.35 14.27 2.77
C ILE A 95 -14.54 13.47 3.81
N ILE A 96 -13.54 12.71 3.37
CA ILE A 96 -12.71 11.88 4.24
C ILE A 96 -11.89 12.74 5.19
N ASN A 97 -11.25 13.80 4.69
CA ASN A 97 -10.47 14.71 5.54
C ASN A 97 -11.37 15.52 6.47
N ALA A 98 -12.54 15.99 6.03
CA ALA A 98 -13.48 16.64 6.93
C ALA A 98 -13.91 15.69 8.06
N ARG A 99 -14.21 14.42 7.74
CA ARG A 99 -14.58 13.41 8.73
C ARG A 99 -13.45 13.14 9.73
N LEU A 100 -12.22 12.97 9.26
CA LEU A 100 -11.03 12.79 10.12
C LEU A 100 -10.87 13.96 11.10
N ASN A 101 -10.95 15.19 10.58
CA ASN A 101 -10.69 16.38 11.38
C ASN A 101 -11.77 16.64 12.45
N LEU A 102 -13.01 16.22 12.21
CA LEU A 102 -14.04 16.21 13.26
C LEU A 102 -13.68 15.28 14.42
N PHE A 103 -13.12 14.10 14.13
CA PHE A 103 -12.64 13.20 15.18
C PHE A 103 -11.47 13.78 15.96
N PHE A 104 -10.56 14.48 15.29
CA PHE A 104 -9.47 15.17 15.97
C PHE A 104 -9.96 16.35 16.81
N ASP A 105 -10.99 17.07 16.38
CA ASP A 105 -11.58 18.15 17.19
C ASP A 105 -12.25 17.60 18.47
N ASP A 106 -13.00 16.50 18.36
CA ASP A 106 -13.68 15.88 19.52
C ASP A 106 -12.70 15.11 20.44
N GLY A 107 -11.69 14.48 19.83
CA GLY A 107 -10.71 13.62 20.46
C GLY A 107 -10.99 12.14 20.19
N CYS A 108 -10.01 11.43 19.64
CA CYS A 108 -10.16 10.03 19.25
C CYS A 108 -8.92 9.20 19.61
N LEU A 109 -9.05 7.89 19.46
CA LEU A 109 -7.92 6.97 19.48
C LEU A 109 -7.43 6.77 18.05
N LEU A 110 -6.13 6.96 17.84
CA LEU A 110 -5.48 6.76 16.54
C LEU A 110 -4.66 5.47 16.59
N GLU A 111 -4.97 4.52 15.71
CA GLU A 111 -4.32 3.21 15.67
C GLU A 111 -2.86 3.36 15.27
N VAL A 112 -1.95 2.78 16.06
CA VAL A 112 -0.52 2.82 15.84
C VAL A 112 -0.10 1.65 14.94
N GLN A 113 0.53 1.96 13.81
CA GLN A 113 1.07 0.97 12.89
C GLN A 113 2.32 0.29 13.45
N GLN A 114 2.62 -0.90 12.94
CA GLN A 114 3.69 -1.77 13.47
C GLN A 114 5.07 -1.09 13.41
N GLU A 115 5.29 -0.25 12.40
CA GLU A 115 6.50 0.52 12.16
C GLU A 115 6.81 1.44 13.35
N LEU A 116 5.81 2.17 13.84
CA LEU A 116 5.96 3.02 15.01
C LEU A 116 6.14 2.19 16.29
N ILE A 117 5.43 1.05 16.43
CA ILE A 117 5.62 0.14 17.56
C ILE A 117 7.07 -0.37 17.62
N LYS A 118 7.67 -0.75 16.47
CA LYS A 118 9.07 -1.18 16.36
C LYS A 118 10.01 -0.05 16.80
N LEU A 119 9.80 1.16 16.30
CA LEU A 119 10.62 2.33 16.66
C LEU A 119 10.54 2.63 18.16
N LEU A 120 9.34 2.66 18.74
CA LEU A 120 9.14 2.92 20.18
C LEU A 120 9.68 1.79 21.05
N THR A 121 9.74 0.56 20.54
CA THR A 121 10.36 -0.57 21.27
C THR A 121 11.87 -0.38 21.38
N ILE A 122 12.53 0.06 20.31
CA ILE A 122 13.99 0.22 20.24
C ILE A 122 14.42 1.54 20.89
N ASN A 123 13.82 2.65 20.46
CA ASN A 123 14.25 4.01 20.78
C ASN A 123 13.51 4.61 21.97
N LYS A 124 12.41 4.00 22.44
CA LYS A 124 11.51 4.49 23.51
C LYS A 124 10.75 5.79 23.20
N LYS A 125 11.24 6.56 22.24
CA LYS A 125 10.70 7.83 21.76
C LYS A 125 10.87 7.92 20.25
N PHE A 126 9.92 8.57 19.61
CA PHE A 126 9.95 9.03 18.23
C PHE A 126 9.81 10.55 18.24
N ILE A 127 10.63 11.23 17.43
CA ILE A 127 10.49 12.65 17.11
C ILE A 127 10.66 12.75 15.61
N GLY A 128 9.64 13.23 14.93
CA GLY A 128 9.71 13.38 13.49
C GLY A 128 8.38 13.77 12.90
N ASP A 129 8.43 13.92 11.59
CA ASP A 129 7.26 14.08 10.76
C ASP A 129 6.56 12.71 10.63
N THR A 130 5.23 12.69 10.74
CA THR A 130 4.41 11.49 10.61
C THR A 130 3.82 11.32 9.21
N SER A 131 4.39 12.03 8.23
CA SER A 131 4.00 12.05 6.82
C SER A 131 3.77 10.70 6.16
N PHE A 132 4.34 9.61 6.69
CA PHE A 132 4.06 8.27 6.18
C PHE A 132 3.96 7.21 7.28
N SER A 133 2.92 6.37 7.17
CA SER A 133 2.82 4.98 7.69
C SER A 133 2.95 4.73 9.20
N TYR A 134 2.71 5.72 10.07
CA TYR A 134 2.70 5.47 11.52
C TYR A 134 1.32 5.30 12.13
N PHE A 135 0.28 5.76 11.45
CA PHE A 135 -1.08 5.69 11.93
C PHE A 135 -2.01 5.03 10.94
N GLY A 136 -2.83 4.11 11.41
CA GLY A 136 -3.80 3.35 10.62
C GLY A 136 -5.16 4.01 10.66
N ASN A 137 -6.11 3.37 11.33
CA ASN A 137 -7.48 3.84 11.44
C ASN A 137 -7.71 4.69 12.70
N ILE A 138 -8.88 5.31 12.79
CA ILE A 138 -9.39 5.98 13.98
C ILE A 138 -10.39 5.09 14.72
N LEU A 139 -10.52 5.32 16.02
CA LEU A 139 -11.51 4.70 16.88
C LEU A 139 -12.12 5.75 17.81
N ASP A 140 -13.46 5.82 17.83
CA ASP A 140 -14.17 6.59 18.83
C ASP A 140 -13.96 5.97 20.22
N ILE A 141 -13.86 6.81 21.25
CA ILE A 141 -13.65 6.35 22.63
C ILE A 141 -14.78 5.40 23.07
N GLN A 142 -16.02 5.64 22.65
CA GLN A 142 -17.18 4.80 22.99
C GLN A 142 -17.07 3.38 22.43
N ASP A 143 -16.36 3.21 21.31
CA ASP A 143 -16.18 1.92 20.65
C ASP A 143 -15.02 1.10 21.23
N SER A 144 -14.35 1.60 22.28
CA SER A 144 -13.20 0.91 22.90
C SER A 144 -13.54 -0.47 23.51
N TYR A 145 -14.83 -0.79 23.63
CA TYR A 145 -15.33 -2.08 24.13
C TYR A 145 -15.78 -3.03 23.02
N ILE A 146 -15.82 -2.56 21.77
CA ILE A 146 -16.43 -3.28 20.65
C ILE A 146 -15.36 -4.08 19.90
N ARG A 147 -15.75 -5.28 19.47
CA ARG A 147 -14.88 -6.19 18.71
C ARG A 147 -14.57 -5.70 17.30
N ASN A 148 -15.61 -5.28 16.59
CA ASN A 148 -15.54 -4.81 15.21
C ASN A 148 -16.15 -3.41 15.20
N PRO A 149 -15.37 -2.36 15.50
CA PRO A 149 -15.86 -0.99 15.38
C PRO A 149 -16.25 -0.70 13.93
N LYS A 150 -17.17 0.24 13.75
CA LYS A 150 -17.62 0.64 12.41
C LYS A 150 -16.50 1.35 11.66
N ASN A 151 -16.52 1.26 10.33
CA ASN A 151 -15.61 2.02 9.48
C ASN A 151 -16.10 3.47 9.37
N TYR A 152 -15.62 4.34 10.26
CA TYR A 152 -16.06 5.72 10.36
C TYR A 152 -15.91 6.56 9.09
N PHE A 153 -14.98 6.17 8.21
CA PHE A 153 -14.76 6.78 6.91
C PHE A 153 -15.76 6.31 5.86
N LEU A 154 -16.20 5.06 5.92
CA LEU A 154 -17.28 4.55 5.07
C LEU A 154 -18.65 5.05 5.53
N GLU A 155 -18.90 5.08 6.85
CA GLU A 155 -20.21 5.44 7.40
C GLU A 155 -20.65 6.87 7.05
N VAL A 156 -19.71 7.77 6.79
CA VAL A 156 -20.02 9.15 6.37
C VAL A 156 -20.79 9.21 5.04
N PHE A 157 -20.64 8.19 4.18
CA PHE A 157 -21.34 8.09 2.89
C PHE A 157 -22.73 7.47 3.01
N LYS A 158 -23.02 6.80 4.14
CA LYS A 158 -24.31 6.13 4.40
C LYS A 158 -25.28 7.01 5.19
N GLU A 159 -24.75 7.93 5.99
CA GLU A 159 -25.53 8.78 6.87
C GLU A 159 -25.84 10.13 6.21
N ARG A 160 -26.95 10.77 6.63
CA ARG A 160 -27.20 12.17 6.25
C ARG A 160 -26.09 13.03 6.89
N PRO A 161 -25.36 13.86 6.11
CA PRO A 161 -24.25 14.63 6.65
C PRO A 161 -24.72 15.56 7.76
N SER A 162 -23.99 15.58 8.87
CA SER A 162 -24.29 16.45 10.01
C SER A 162 -24.09 17.92 9.64
N SER A 163 -24.74 18.85 10.35
CA SER A 163 -24.53 20.29 10.14
C SER A 163 -23.07 20.71 10.33
N VAL A 164 -22.36 20.02 11.22
CA VAL A 164 -20.93 20.25 11.48
C VAL A 164 -20.09 19.81 10.28
N LEU A 165 -20.34 18.62 9.74
CA LEU A 165 -19.66 18.14 8.53
C LEU A 165 -19.94 19.03 7.32
N VAL A 166 -21.21 19.45 7.12
CA VAL A 166 -21.57 20.39 6.04
C VAL A 166 -20.82 21.71 6.17
N ASN A 167 -20.58 22.20 7.40
CA ASN A 167 -19.81 23.42 7.62
C ASN A 167 -18.33 23.25 7.25
N GLU A 168 -17.71 22.10 7.58
CA GLU A 168 -16.32 21.80 7.18
C GLU A 168 -16.18 21.68 5.65
N LEU A 169 -17.22 21.21 4.96
CA LEU A 169 -17.22 21.06 3.49
C LEU A 169 -17.53 22.36 2.73
N ARG A 170 -17.81 23.48 3.42
CA ARG A 170 -18.20 24.73 2.75
C ARG A 170 -17.12 25.20 1.77
N GLY A 171 -17.49 25.29 0.49
CA GLY A 171 -16.61 25.72 -0.60
C GLY A 171 -16.16 24.58 -1.51
N SER A 172 -16.30 23.33 -1.07
CA SER A 172 -16.01 22.16 -1.91
C SER A 172 -17.11 21.94 -2.92
N THR A 173 -16.72 21.68 -4.18
CA THR A 173 -17.65 21.18 -5.20
C THR A 173 -17.71 19.66 -5.06
N LEU A 174 -18.91 19.12 -4.84
CA LEU A 174 -19.11 17.70 -4.55
C LEU A 174 -19.92 17.02 -5.64
N LEU A 175 -19.47 15.84 -6.08
CA LEU A 175 -20.15 15.03 -7.09
C LEU A 175 -21.08 14.00 -6.42
N SER A 176 -22.39 14.20 -6.53
CA SER A 176 -23.40 13.35 -5.86
C SER A 176 -23.31 11.88 -6.25
N ASP A 177 -23.06 11.61 -7.52
CA ASP A 177 -23.07 10.25 -8.06
C ASP A 177 -21.84 9.49 -7.55
N ALA A 178 -20.68 10.15 -7.44
CA ALA A 178 -19.49 9.58 -6.81
C ALA A 178 -19.77 9.21 -5.35
N ILE A 179 -20.38 10.12 -4.58
CA ILE A 179 -20.72 9.87 -3.17
C ILE A 179 -21.64 8.65 -3.03
N ALA A 180 -22.66 8.54 -3.90
CA ALA A 180 -23.62 7.44 -3.86
C ALA A 180 -23.03 6.09 -4.27
N SER A 181 -21.89 6.10 -4.98
CA SER A 181 -21.24 4.92 -5.52
C SER A 181 -20.17 4.30 -4.62
N VAL A 182 -19.82 4.91 -3.48
CA VAL A 182 -18.82 4.36 -2.56
C VAL A 182 -19.35 3.12 -1.84
N THR A 183 -18.67 1.98 -1.98
CA THR A 183 -19.02 0.70 -1.34
C THR A 183 -18.12 0.34 -0.17
N ASP A 184 -16.83 0.71 -0.22
CA ASP A 184 -15.89 0.57 0.89
C ASP A 184 -14.82 1.66 0.88
N VAL A 185 -14.17 1.88 2.03
CA VAL A 185 -13.07 2.82 2.19
C VAL A 185 -12.00 2.18 3.08
N HIS A 186 -10.80 2.01 2.55
CA HIS A 186 -9.64 1.49 3.27
C HIS A 186 -8.64 2.60 3.56
N ILE A 187 -8.31 2.81 4.83
CA ILE A 187 -7.27 3.77 5.23
C ILE A 187 -5.91 3.09 5.16
N ALA A 188 -5.03 3.65 4.33
CA ALA A 188 -3.65 3.20 4.19
C ALA A 188 -2.79 3.78 5.33
N TRP A 189 -2.90 5.09 5.55
CA TRP A 189 -2.31 5.75 6.71
C TRP A 189 -2.94 7.12 6.97
N ILE A 190 -2.74 7.63 8.18
CA ILE A 190 -3.14 8.98 8.61
C ILE A 190 -1.90 9.79 8.96
N GLU A 191 -1.87 11.04 8.51
CA GLU A 191 -0.84 12.02 8.81
C GLU A 191 -1.36 13.08 9.77
N LEU A 192 -0.54 13.44 10.76
CA LEU A 192 -0.78 14.58 11.65
C LEU A 192 0.04 15.77 11.14
N LEU A 193 -0.65 16.79 10.65
CA LEU A 193 -0.02 17.91 9.95
C LEU A 193 0.40 19.02 10.91
N TRP A 194 -0.56 19.65 11.58
CA TRP A 194 -0.30 20.71 12.56
C TRP A 194 -1.32 20.73 13.68
N GLU A 195 -0.95 21.30 14.82
CA GLU A 195 -1.87 21.55 15.93
C GLU A 195 -2.68 22.82 15.65
N ARG A 196 -4.01 22.76 15.73
CA ARG A 196 -4.83 23.97 15.65
C ARG A 196 -4.61 24.78 16.94
N PRO A 197 -4.28 26.08 16.87
CA PRO A 197 -4.05 26.93 18.05
C PRO A 197 -5.32 27.28 18.82
N ARG A 198 -6.32 26.39 18.86
CA ARG A 198 -7.50 26.60 19.69
C ARG A 198 -7.12 26.32 21.15
N LEU A 199 -7.33 27.34 21.97
CA LEU A 199 -7.09 27.36 23.42
C LEU A 199 -7.90 26.26 24.14
N TYR A 200 -7.38 25.05 24.23
CA TYR A 200 -7.96 23.99 25.06
C TYR A 200 -7.14 23.83 26.33
N HIS A 201 -7.51 24.57 27.37
CA HIS A 201 -6.97 24.38 28.71
C HIS A 201 -7.21 22.94 29.19
N GLY A 202 -6.12 22.22 29.51
CA GLY A 202 -6.18 21.04 30.39
C GLY A 202 -6.24 19.65 29.76
N SER A 203 -6.06 19.48 28.44
CA SER A 203 -6.00 18.14 27.83
C SER A 203 -4.57 17.58 27.87
N VAL A 204 -4.39 16.36 28.42
CA VAL A 204 -3.10 15.63 28.40
C VAL A 204 -2.92 15.03 27.00
N ILE A 205 -2.30 15.79 26.10
CA ILE A 205 -2.01 15.38 24.71
C ILE A 205 -0.48 15.38 24.55
N PRO A 206 0.12 14.46 23.76
CA PRO A 206 1.54 14.53 23.43
C PRO A 206 1.86 15.91 22.83
N ARG A 207 2.70 16.70 23.53
CA ARG A 207 3.03 18.06 23.09
C ARG A 207 3.93 17.98 21.86
N PRO A 208 3.61 18.70 20.77
CA PRO A 208 4.49 18.75 19.63
C PRO A 208 5.82 19.41 19.98
N VAL A 209 6.84 19.09 19.18
CA VAL A 209 8.12 19.80 19.19
C VAL A 209 8.09 20.80 18.06
N ILE A 210 8.11 22.09 18.41
CA ILE A 210 8.15 23.18 17.43
C ILE A 210 9.60 23.52 17.17
N ASP A 211 10.04 23.38 15.93
CA ASP A 211 11.35 23.84 15.46
C ASP A 211 11.18 25.18 14.74
N THR A 212 11.62 26.24 15.42
CA THR A 212 11.55 27.62 14.91
C THR A 212 12.67 27.96 13.94
N THR A 213 13.60 27.04 13.69
CA THR A 213 14.73 27.23 12.77
C THR A 213 14.47 26.68 11.37
N ILE A 214 13.41 25.88 11.21
CA ILE A 214 13.00 25.28 9.95
C ILE A 214 11.60 25.79 9.63
N GLU A 215 11.43 26.42 8.47
CA GLU A 215 10.12 26.84 7.97
C GLU A 215 9.57 25.79 6.98
N LYS A 216 8.30 25.43 7.16
CA LYS A 216 7.49 24.66 6.22
C LYS A 216 6.25 25.49 5.88
N GLU A 217 6.05 25.77 4.59
CA GLU A 217 4.88 26.53 4.10
C GLU A 217 4.70 27.92 4.74
N GLY A 218 5.80 28.55 5.18
CA GLY A 218 5.79 29.86 5.83
C GLY A 218 5.52 29.83 7.34
N GLU A 219 5.42 28.64 7.94
CA GLU A 219 5.25 28.44 9.38
C GLU A 219 6.39 27.58 9.96
N PRO A 220 6.70 27.67 11.27
CA PRO A 220 7.68 26.81 11.92
C PRO A 220 7.35 25.32 11.75
N ALA A 221 8.36 24.48 11.53
CA ALA A 221 8.19 23.04 11.42
C ALA A 221 7.70 22.46 12.76
N ILE A 222 6.59 21.72 12.71
CA ILE A 222 6.00 21.02 13.86
C ILE A 222 6.31 19.53 13.72
N TYR A 223 6.95 18.96 14.74
CA TYR A 223 7.27 17.53 14.82
C TYR A 223 6.45 16.85 15.90
N GLN A 224 5.98 15.63 15.63
CA GLN A 224 5.29 14.82 16.64
C GLN A 224 6.33 14.16 17.55
N ALA A 225 6.15 14.32 18.86
CA ALA A 225 6.94 13.62 19.86
C ALA A 225 6.10 12.56 20.56
N ILE A 226 6.36 11.29 20.24
CA ILE A 226 5.61 10.14 20.76
C ILE A 226 6.54 9.30 21.60
N ASN A 227 6.12 8.98 22.81
CA ASN A 227 6.84 8.12 23.74
C ASN A 227 6.11 6.79 23.86
N ARG A 228 6.85 5.74 24.24
CA ARG A 228 6.23 4.43 24.56
C ARG A 228 5.16 4.51 25.66
N THR A 229 5.21 5.55 26.50
CA THR A 229 4.25 5.79 27.58
C THR A 229 2.92 6.34 27.08
N ASP A 230 2.90 6.87 25.86
CA ASP A 230 1.73 7.46 25.24
C ASP A 230 0.87 6.37 24.55
N LEU A 231 1.39 5.15 24.47
CA LEU A 231 0.69 3.99 23.92
C LEU A 231 -0.42 3.51 24.86
N LEU A 232 -1.58 3.32 24.27
CA LEU A 232 -2.82 2.90 24.89
C LEU A 232 -3.27 1.56 24.31
N ILE A 233 -3.97 0.80 25.14
CA ILE A 233 -4.68 -0.42 24.77
C ILE A 233 -6.14 -0.27 25.16
N THR A 234 -7.05 -0.58 24.24
CA THR A 234 -8.49 -0.52 24.52
C THR A 234 -8.91 -1.66 25.43
N HIS A 235 -10.04 -1.51 26.11
CA HIS A 235 -10.60 -2.57 26.93
C HIS A 235 -10.85 -3.85 26.11
N TYR A 236 -11.37 -3.72 24.89
CA TYR A 236 -11.57 -4.85 24.00
C TYR A 236 -10.27 -5.64 23.76
N GLN A 237 -9.18 -4.93 23.40
CA GLN A 237 -7.87 -5.57 23.16
C GLN A 237 -7.28 -6.19 24.43
N LEU A 238 -7.52 -5.59 25.61
CA LEU A 238 -7.14 -6.15 26.90
C LEU A 238 -7.87 -7.47 27.19
N SER A 239 -9.17 -7.53 26.95
CA SER A 239 -9.99 -8.74 27.15
C SER A 239 -9.53 -9.89 26.26
N ARG A 240 -9.11 -9.61 25.02
CA ARG A 240 -8.50 -10.62 24.13
C ARG A 240 -7.24 -11.27 24.71
N ILE A 241 -6.45 -10.52 25.48
CA ILE A 241 -5.27 -11.08 26.18
C ILE A 241 -5.73 -12.02 27.30
N ILE A 242 -6.71 -11.59 28.10
CA ILE A 242 -7.27 -12.38 29.22
C ILE A 242 -7.87 -13.70 28.71
N GLU A 243 -8.59 -13.64 27.59
CA GLU A 243 -9.22 -14.79 26.95
C GLU A 243 -8.25 -15.68 26.18
N GLY A 244 -7.00 -15.25 25.99
CA GLY A 244 -6.02 -15.96 25.16
C GLY A 244 -6.42 -16.03 23.68
N SER A 245 -7.20 -15.05 23.20
CA SER A 245 -7.80 -15.05 21.86
C SER A 245 -6.95 -14.32 20.81
N LEU A 246 -5.75 -13.88 21.17
CA LEU A 246 -4.84 -13.21 20.25
C LEU A 246 -4.33 -14.17 19.17
N LYS A 247 -4.28 -13.69 17.93
CA LYS A 247 -3.71 -14.42 16.80
C LYS A 247 -2.29 -13.94 16.56
N LEU A 248 -1.40 -14.84 16.17
CA LEU A 248 -0.10 -14.42 15.65
C LEU A 248 -0.35 -13.53 14.43
N ARG A 249 0.32 -12.37 14.37
CA ARG A 249 0.35 -11.60 13.12
C ARG A 249 0.92 -12.55 12.07
N GLY A 250 0.28 -12.58 10.91
CA GLY A 250 0.81 -13.30 9.76
C GLY A 250 2.26 -12.90 9.60
N ARG A 251 3.17 -13.82 9.90
CA ARG A 251 4.58 -13.63 9.59
C ARG A 251 4.57 -13.56 8.06
N LYS A 252 4.76 -12.39 7.47
CA LYS A 252 5.36 -12.33 6.13
C LYS A 252 6.79 -12.82 6.31
N VAL A 253 6.95 -14.13 6.57
CA VAL A 253 8.14 -14.80 6.08
C VAL A 253 7.94 -14.69 4.59
N GLU A 254 8.67 -13.77 3.98
CA GLU A 254 8.91 -13.87 2.56
C GLU A 254 9.63 -15.19 2.35
N THR A 255 8.84 -16.25 2.16
CA THR A 255 9.34 -17.49 1.61
C THR A 255 9.81 -17.21 0.19
N ILE A 256 10.77 -18.00 -0.28
CA ILE A 256 11.18 -17.94 -1.68
C ILE A 256 9.93 -18.06 -2.58
N GLU A 257 8.91 -18.84 -2.20
CA GLU A 257 7.65 -18.91 -2.94
C GLU A 257 6.85 -17.59 -2.96
N THR A 258 6.76 -16.84 -1.85
CA THR A 258 6.02 -15.57 -1.81
C THR A 258 6.78 -14.41 -2.45
N LEU A 259 8.11 -14.48 -2.48
CA LEU A 259 8.95 -13.61 -3.31
C LEU A 259 8.78 -13.92 -4.80
N ILE A 260 8.68 -15.20 -5.16
CA ILE A 260 8.38 -15.66 -6.52
C ILE A 260 6.96 -15.23 -6.94
N GLU A 261 5.94 -15.36 -6.08
CA GLU A 261 4.56 -14.93 -6.37
C GLU A 261 4.44 -13.42 -6.62
N LYS A 262 5.14 -12.59 -5.83
CA LYS A 262 5.21 -11.14 -6.08
C LYS A 262 5.98 -10.78 -7.35
N GLN A 263 6.92 -11.63 -7.77
CA GLN A 263 7.63 -11.51 -9.04
C GLN A 263 6.75 -11.94 -10.23
N ILE A 264 5.80 -12.85 -10.00
CA ILE A 264 4.79 -13.30 -10.98
C ILE A 264 3.69 -12.25 -11.16
N GLN A 265 3.41 -11.40 -10.16
CA GLN A 265 2.37 -10.34 -10.21
C GLN A 265 2.88 -8.94 -10.61
N LYS A 266 3.76 -8.86 -11.63
CA LYS A 266 3.96 -7.61 -12.41
C LYS A 266 3.70 -7.86 -13.91
N PRO A 267 3.23 -6.85 -14.65
CA PRO A 267 2.41 -7.01 -15.85
C PRO A 267 3.17 -7.61 -17.03
N ARG A 268 2.55 -8.58 -17.71
CA ARG A 268 2.86 -9.13 -19.05
C ARG A 268 4.34 -9.02 -19.47
N GLY A 269 5.21 -9.69 -18.73
CA GLY A 269 6.57 -10.04 -19.15
C GLY A 269 6.60 -11.44 -19.76
N ILE A 270 7.45 -11.62 -20.77
CA ILE A 270 7.66 -12.89 -21.48
C ILE A 270 7.96 -14.02 -20.47
N SER A 271 7.34 -15.21 -20.63
CA SER A 271 7.53 -16.33 -19.70
C SER A 271 9.03 -16.69 -19.56
N PRO A 272 9.51 -17.10 -18.37
CA PRO A 272 10.91 -17.53 -18.20
C PRO A 272 11.31 -18.69 -19.12
N ALA A 273 10.35 -19.52 -19.52
CA ALA A 273 10.55 -20.57 -20.51
C ALA A 273 10.82 -19.98 -21.91
N ARG A 274 10.11 -18.92 -22.29
CA ARG A 274 10.34 -18.18 -23.54
C ARG A 274 11.61 -17.34 -23.53
N GLU A 275 12.05 -16.84 -22.37
CA GLU A 275 13.38 -16.22 -22.23
C GLU A 275 14.49 -17.25 -22.41
N ARG A 276 14.37 -18.44 -21.81
CA ARG A 276 15.31 -19.55 -22.04
C ARG A 276 15.32 -19.98 -23.50
N ALA A 277 14.17 -20.07 -24.16
CA ALA A 277 14.08 -20.36 -25.58
C ALA A 277 14.73 -19.26 -26.45
N LYS A 278 14.56 -17.97 -26.09
CA LYS A 278 15.25 -16.84 -26.75
C LYS A 278 16.76 -16.92 -26.59
N LEU A 279 17.26 -17.24 -25.39
CA LEU A 279 18.68 -17.39 -25.13
C LEU A 279 19.25 -18.58 -25.90
N ALA A 280 18.57 -19.74 -25.87
CA ALA A 280 18.94 -20.91 -26.65
C ALA A 280 19.00 -20.62 -28.15
N ALA A 281 18.02 -19.88 -28.69
CA ALA A 281 18.02 -19.43 -30.08
C ALA A 281 19.21 -18.54 -30.42
N LYS A 282 19.54 -17.56 -29.57
CA LYS A 282 20.72 -16.68 -29.78
C LYS A 282 22.03 -17.48 -29.73
N THR A 283 22.17 -18.38 -28.76
CA THR A 283 23.38 -19.21 -28.59
C THR A 283 23.57 -20.16 -29.77
N LEU A 284 22.50 -20.84 -30.20
CA LEU A 284 22.55 -21.74 -31.35
C LEU A 284 22.85 -20.97 -32.65
N ALA A 285 22.21 -19.82 -32.86
CA ALA A 285 22.47 -18.99 -34.03
C ALA A 285 23.93 -18.51 -34.08
N ASN A 286 24.49 -18.07 -32.95
CA ASN A 286 25.91 -17.72 -32.83
C ASN A 286 26.83 -18.89 -33.22
N TYR A 287 26.54 -20.09 -32.72
CA TYR A 287 27.30 -21.28 -33.07
C TYR A 287 27.22 -21.56 -34.57
N LEU A 288 26.02 -21.57 -35.16
CA LEU A 288 25.84 -21.86 -36.58
C LEU A 288 26.50 -20.80 -37.48
N TRP A 289 26.46 -19.52 -37.12
CA TRP A 289 27.20 -18.49 -37.87
C TRP A 289 28.71 -18.64 -37.75
N SER A 290 29.23 -19.11 -36.62
CA SER A 290 30.67 -19.39 -36.47
C SER A 290 31.15 -20.51 -37.40
N GLN A 291 30.23 -21.37 -37.87
CA GLN A 291 30.51 -22.43 -38.84
C GLN A 291 30.31 -21.96 -40.30
N ASP A 292 29.65 -20.82 -40.55
CA ASP A 292 29.45 -20.23 -41.88
C ASP A 292 30.72 -19.49 -42.37
N ARG A 293 31.81 -20.24 -42.58
CA ARG A 293 33.12 -19.67 -42.96
C ARG A 293 33.11 -18.95 -44.31
N ASP A 294 32.13 -19.26 -45.15
CA ASP A 294 31.94 -18.66 -46.47
C ASP A 294 31.04 -17.41 -46.45
N ASN A 295 30.50 -17.02 -45.29
CA ASN A 295 29.58 -15.89 -45.10
C ASN A 295 28.37 -15.89 -46.05
N LYS A 296 27.76 -17.07 -46.26
CA LYS A 296 26.66 -17.23 -47.23
C LYS A 296 25.27 -17.19 -46.60
N ILE A 297 25.15 -17.52 -45.30
CA ILE A 297 23.85 -17.72 -44.67
C ILE A 297 23.21 -16.36 -44.32
N LYS A 298 22.05 -16.08 -44.92
CA LYS A 298 21.28 -14.87 -44.60
C LYS A 298 20.44 -15.08 -43.35
N ILE A 299 20.12 -13.99 -42.63
CA ILE A 299 19.42 -14.07 -41.33
C ILE A 299 18.06 -14.79 -41.41
N LYS A 300 17.37 -14.76 -42.56
CA LYS A 300 16.11 -15.50 -42.75
C LYS A 300 16.33 -17.01 -42.78
N GLU A 301 17.39 -17.47 -43.46
CA GLU A 301 17.75 -18.89 -43.54
C GLU A 301 18.22 -19.38 -42.18
N MET A 302 19.03 -18.58 -41.47
CA MET A 302 19.45 -18.90 -40.11
C MET A 302 18.26 -19.03 -39.15
N ALA A 303 17.24 -18.17 -39.25
CA ALA A 303 16.04 -18.27 -38.43
C ALA A 303 15.28 -19.58 -38.66
N ILE A 304 15.23 -20.07 -39.91
CA ILE A 304 14.59 -21.34 -40.26
C ILE A 304 15.39 -22.52 -39.70
N THR A 305 16.71 -22.51 -39.84
CA THR A 305 17.57 -23.56 -39.29
C THR A 305 17.50 -23.62 -37.77
N VAL A 306 17.61 -22.48 -37.09
CA VAL A 306 17.49 -22.40 -35.62
C VAL A 306 16.11 -22.84 -35.14
N TYR A 307 15.05 -22.53 -35.89
CA TYR A 307 13.70 -23.02 -35.58
C TYR A 307 13.62 -24.55 -35.63
N ALA A 308 14.12 -25.15 -36.71
CA ALA A 308 14.07 -26.59 -36.93
C ALA A 308 14.82 -27.35 -35.82
N GLU A 309 16.01 -26.88 -35.46
CA GLU A 309 16.82 -27.49 -34.39
C GLU A 309 16.16 -27.34 -33.01
N LEU A 310 15.69 -26.13 -32.65
CA LEU A 310 15.04 -25.91 -31.35
C LEU A 310 13.69 -26.64 -31.24
N SER A 311 12.99 -26.87 -32.34
CA SER A 311 11.73 -27.62 -32.33
C SER A 311 11.90 -29.08 -31.91
N GLN A 312 13.13 -29.60 -31.93
CA GLN A 312 13.48 -30.95 -31.46
C GLN A 312 13.93 -30.98 -29.98
N THR A 313 13.91 -29.83 -29.29
CA THR A 313 14.34 -29.69 -27.89
C THR A 313 13.16 -29.40 -26.96
N GLU A 314 13.45 -29.30 -25.67
CA GLU A 314 12.51 -28.84 -24.64
C GLU A 314 11.92 -27.44 -24.89
N HIS A 315 12.51 -26.64 -25.79
CA HIS A 315 12.06 -25.28 -26.10
C HIS A 315 10.92 -25.21 -27.13
N ARG A 316 10.52 -26.34 -27.75
CA ARG A 316 9.51 -26.39 -28.83
C ARG A 316 8.22 -25.64 -28.51
N ILE A 317 7.74 -25.72 -27.28
CA ILE A 317 6.45 -25.18 -26.83
C ILE A 317 6.46 -23.64 -26.83
N GLU A 318 7.64 -23.03 -26.68
CA GLU A 318 7.79 -21.58 -26.53
C GLU A 318 8.22 -20.87 -27.83
N LEU A 319 8.38 -21.63 -28.91
CA LEU A 319 8.75 -21.09 -30.22
C LEU A 319 7.58 -20.32 -30.85
N PRO A 320 7.85 -19.28 -31.65
CA PRO A 320 6.80 -18.57 -32.38
C PRO A 320 6.18 -19.45 -33.48
N ASP A 321 4.91 -19.28 -33.81
CA ASP A 321 4.20 -20.13 -34.79
C ASP A 321 4.85 -20.18 -36.18
N GLN A 322 5.63 -19.16 -36.54
CA GLN A 322 6.35 -19.06 -37.81
C GLN A 322 7.86 -19.01 -37.59
N ALA A 323 8.59 -19.88 -38.27
CA ALA A 323 10.05 -19.96 -38.20
C ALA A 323 10.74 -18.63 -38.54
N ILE A 324 10.17 -17.84 -39.43
CA ILE A 324 10.71 -16.53 -39.85
C ILE A 324 10.67 -15.51 -38.71
N SER A 325 9.72 -15.64 -37.77
CA SER A 325 9.57 -14.73 -36.62
C SER A 325 10.72 -14.86 -35.60
N LEU A 326 11.51 -15.94 -35.65
CA LEU A 326 12.74 -16.05 -34.87
C LEU A 326 13.81 -15.05 -35.30
N LYS A 327 13.70 -14.47 -36.50
CA LYS A 327 14.61 -13.45 -36.99
C LYS A 327 14.80 -12.32 -35.98
N ASP A 328 13.72 -11.88 -35.34
CA ASP A 328 13.77 -10.77 -34.37
C ASP A 328 14.49 -11.17 -33.08
N TRP A 329 14.50 -12.46 -32.74
CA TRP A 329 15.18 -12.97 -31.54
C TRP A 329 16.68 -13.10 -31.75
N ILE A 330 17.09 -13.53 -32.93
CA ILE A 330 18.51 -13.72 -33.29
C ILE A 330 19.13 -12.49 -33.96
N LYS A 331 18.36 -11.41 -34.14
CA LYS A 331 18.81 -10.20 -34.82
C LYS A 331 20.05 -9.60 -34.19
N GLU A 332 20.14 -9.58 -32.85
CA GLU A 332 21.25 -8.97 -32.13
C GLU A 332 22.59 -9.67 -32.40
N VAL A 333 22.55 -10.99 -32.57
CA VAL A 333 23.73 -11.85 -32.76
C VAL A 333 24.08 -12.10 -34.24
N ALA A 334 23.24 -11.63 -35.16
CA ALA A 334 23.47 -11.80 -36.60
C ALA A 334 24.67 -10.98 -37.09
N PRO A 335 25.63 -11.56 -37.83
CA PRO A 335 26.78 -10.84 -38.37
C PRO A 335 26.36 -9.84 -39.46
N PRO A 336 27.12 -8.75 -39.68
CA PRO A 336 26.73 -7.66 -40.58
C PRO A 336 26.33 -8.11 -42.00
N TYR A 337 27.10 -9.02 -42.62
CA TYR A 337 26.84 -9.52 -43.99
C TYR A 337 25.48 -10.22 -44.14
N SER A 338 24.99 -10.83 -43.06
CA SER A 338 23.73 -11.58 -43.05
C SER A 338 22.50 -10.67 -43.00
N ARG A 339 22.69 -9.40 -42.63
CA ARG A 339 21.65 -8.36 -42.52
C ARG A 339 21.49 -7.52 -43.80
N GLU A 340 22.42 -7.63 -44.73
CA GLU A 340 22.39 -6.86 -45.98
C GLU A 340 21.18 -7.26 -46.86
N PRO A 341 20.33 -6.31 -47.28
CA PRO A 341 19.27 -6.58 -48.23
C PRO A 341 19.88 -6.92 -49.60
N GLY A 342 19.79 -8.19 -49.99
CA GLY A 342 20.24 -8.68 -51.30
C GLY A 342 19.35 -8.17 -52.43
N ARG A 343 19.50 -6.90 -52.82
CA ARG A 343 19.06 -6.43 -54.13
C ARG A 343 20.16 -5.59 -54.76
N THR A 344 21.08 -6.26 -55.45
CA THR A 344 21.86 -5.64 -56.52
C THR A 344 20.85 -5.08 -57.53
N LYS A 345 20.79 -3.75 -57.70
CA LYS A 345 20.04 -3.12 -58.79
C LYS A 345 20.74 -3.52 -60.09
N GLU A 346 20.14 -4.39 -60.90
CA GLU A 346 20.51 -4.45 -62.31
C GLU A 346 20.25 -3.07 -62.91
N LYS A 347 21.33 -2.49 -63.42
CA LYS A 347 21.33 -1.24 -64.18
C LYS A 347 20.49 -1.46 -65.43
N TYR A 348 19.39 -0.73 -65.55
CA TYR A 348 18.87 -0.36 -66.87
C TYR A 348 20.00 0.39 -67.58
N ILE A 349 20.62 -0.25 -68.58
CA ILE A 349 21.31 0.46 -69.64
C ILE A 349 20.22 0.84 -70.63
N SER A 350 19.73 2.07 -70.52
CA SER A 350 19.17 2.77 -71.66
C SER A 350 20.33 3.13 -72.58
N SER A 351 20.38 2.54 -73.77
CA SER A 351 21.01 3.17 -74.92
C SER A 351 19.92 3.45 -75.94
N GLU A 352 19.51 4.71 -76.00
CA GLU A 352 18.96 5.33 -77.20
C GLU A 352 20.04 5.28 -78.29
N THR A 353 19.78 4.58 -79.40
CA THR A 353 19.74 5.12 -80.78
C THR A 353 19.39 4.02 -81.77
#